data_AF-A0A522UAM0-F1
#
_entry.id   AF-A0A522UAM0-F1
#
_cell.length_a   1.000
_cell.length_b   1.000
_cell.length_c   1.000
_cell.angle_alpha   90.00
_cell.angle_beta   90.00
_cell.angle_gamma   90.00
#
_symmetry.space_group_name_H-M   'P 1'
#
loop_
_entity.id
_entity.type
_entity.pdbx_description
1 polymer ?
#
loop_
_entity_poly.entity_id
_entity_poly.type
_entity_poly.pdbx_seq_one_letter_code
_entity_poly.pdbx_strand_id
1 'polypeptide(L)'
;MIKNMIDKMVIWLGLFLMFGIILIPDLRNIIGKIVGELLNPLLSILPLHIIIFILAAITGLYASLIQKYTMDWELMRRVQERSKVMQKELRQAQLTNNAQKIKKLQAQQAEMMEDQMGMMKQQFKPMLYISIISIPLFFWVYLAIAQSPNTSVIFPFWGEHRLTDKVFWEIQYWLFWYFICSMPISQITRKALNIGGM
;
A
#
# COMPACT_ATOMS: atom_id res chain seq x y z
N MET A 1 9.42 -15.81 -20.24
CA MET A 1 10.68 -15.01 -20.14
C MET A 1 10.41 -13.52 -19.99
N ILE A 2 9.60 -12.92 -20.85
CA ILE A 2 9.30 -11.47 -20.88
C ILE A 2 8.65 -10.95 -19.57
N LYS A 3 7.64 -11.65 -19.03
CA LYS A 3 6.95 -11.27 -17.78
C LYS A 3 7.91 -11.16 -16.58
N ASN A 4 8.87 -12.07 -16.48
CA ASN A 4 9.86 -12.06 -15.39
C ASN A 4 10.89 -10.92 -15.53
N MET A 5 11.17 -10.48 -16.77
CA MET A 5 12.04 -9.34 -17.02
C MET A 5 11.34 -8.03 -16.66
N ILE A 6 10.07 -7.90 -17.04
CA ILE A 6 9.22 -6.75 -16.68
C ILE A 6 9.07 -6.64 -15.16
N ASP A 7 8.75 -7.74 -14.47
CA ASP A 7 8.67 -7.79 -13.01
C ASP A 7 9.96 -7.26 -12.37
N LYS A 8 11.14 -7.68 -12.85
CA LYS A 8 12.42 -7.21 -12.33
C LYS A 8 12.65 -5.73 -12.60
N MET A 9 12.34 -5.24 -13.80
CA MET A 9 12.50 -3.81 -14.13
C MET A 9 11.60 -2.93 -13.27
N VAL A 10 10.36 -3.35 -13.05
CA VAL A 10 9.41 -2.64 -12.17
C VAL A 10 9.93 -2.63 -10.74
N ILE A 11 10.43 -3.75 -10.22
CA ILE A 11 11.01 -3.81 -8.86
C ILE A 11 12.17 -2.83 -8.72
N TRP A 12 13.12 -2.84 -9.67
CA TRP A 12 14.24 -1.92 -9.68
C TRP A 12 13.82 -0.46 -9.80
N LEU A 13 12.82 -0.18 -10.66
CA LEU A 13 12.29 1.17 -10.82
C LEU A 13 11.58 1.66 -9.56
N GLY A 14 10.76 0.84 -8.92
CA GLY A 14 10.06 1.18 -7.69
C GLY A 14 11.03 1.46 -6.54
N LEU A 15 12.08 0.64 -6.40
CA LEU A 15 13.15 0.88 -5.43
C LEU A 15 13.94 2.15 -5.77
N PHE A 16 14.30 2.34 -7.04
CA PHE A 16 14.99 3.54 -7.51
C PHE A 16 14.17 4.80 -7.24
N LEU A 17 12.86 4.80 -7.44
CA LEU A 17 12.01 5.94 -7.14
C LEU A 17 11.93 6.20 -5.63
N MET A 18 11.79 5.16 -4.82
CA MET A 18 11.70 5.29 -3.37
C MET A 18 12.98 5.90 -2.76
N PHE A 19 14.15 5.38 -3.14
CA PHE A 19 15.43 5.90 -2.65
C PHE A 19 15.88 7.16 -3.39
N GLY A 20 15.62 7.22 -4.70
CA GLY A 20 16.02 8.33 -5.55
C GLY A 20 15.36 9.64 -5.14
N ILE A 21 14.10 9.62 -4.71
CA ILE A 21 13.48 10.82 -4.16
C ILE A 21 14.18 11.26 -2.88
N ILE A 22 14.72 10.37 -2.06
CA ILE A 22 15.43 10.78 -0.83
C ILE A 22 16.84 11.27 -1.15
N LEU A 23 17.55 10.62 -2.07
CA LEU A 23 18.97 10.82 -2.31
C LEU A 23 19.30 11.82 -3.44
N ILE A 24 18.38 12.02 -4.40
CA ILE A 24 18.64 12.77 -5.64
C ILE A 24 17.69 13.98 -5.71
N PRO A 25 18.17 15.20 -5.42
CA PRO A 25 17.36 16.41 -5.53
C PRO A 25 16.78 16.64 -6.93
N ASP A 26 17.54 16.33 -7.98
CA ASP A 26 17.08 16.51 -9.37
C ASP A 26 15.87 15.63 -9.72
N LEU A 27 15.83 14.42 -9.17
CA LEU A 27 14.68 13.52 -9.39
C LEU A 27 13.40 14.11 -8.79
N ARG A 28 13.49 14.78 -7.63
CA ARG A 28 12.36 15.50 -7.02
C ARG A 28 11.83 16.59 -7.94
N ASN A 29 12.73 17.39 -8.52
CA ASN A 29 12.35 18.49 -9.40
C ASN A 29 11.68 17.97 -10.67
N ILE A 30 12.22 16.91 -11.27
CA ILE A 30 11.65 16.27 -12.47
C ILE A 30 10.26 15.72 -12.16
N ILE A 31 10.11 14.97 -11.07
CA ILE A 31 8.82 14.39 -10.67
C ILE A 31 7.80 15.49 -10.37
N GLY A 32 8.19 16.50 -9.60
CA GLY A 32 7.33 17.64 -9.27
C GLY A 32 6.87 18.40 -10.51
N LYS A 33 7.74 18.55 -11.52
CA LYS A 33 7.39 19.17 -12.80
C LYS A 33 6.45 18.31 -13.63
N ILE A 34 6.76 17.02 -13.84
CA ILE A 34 5.94 16.11 -14.66
C ILE A 34 4.55 15.96 -14.06
N VAL A 35 4.47 15.67 -12.76
CA VAL A 35 3.18 15.49 -12.08
C VAL A 35 2.46 16.83 -11.96
N GLY A 36 3.21 17.93 -11.76
CA GLY A 36 2.66 19.28 -11.70
C GLY A 36 2.07 19.78 -13.00
N GLU A 37 2.67 19.50 -14.15
CA GLU A 37 2.09 19.86 -15.45
C GLU A 37 0.69 19.23 -15.64
N LEU A 38 0.48 18.03 -15.11
CA LEU A 38 -0.81 17.34 -15.17
C LEU A 38 -1.79 17.81 -14.08
N LEU A 39 -1.32 18.00 -12.85
CA LEU A 39 -2.20 18.21 -11.69
C LEU A 39 -2.33 19.67 -11.24
N ASN A 40 -1.38 20.55 -11.57
CA ASN A 40 -1.46 21.97 -11.22
C ASN A 40 -2.69 22.68 -11.79
N PRO A 41 -3.14 22.43 -13.04
CA PRO A 41 -4.39 23.03 -13.54
C PRO A 41 -5.59 22.71 -12.65
N LEU A 42 -5.58 21.56 -11.98
CA LEU A 42 -6.65 21.14 -11.08
C LEU A 42 -6.69 21.97 -9.79
N LEU A 43 -5.54 22.49 -9.33
CA LEU A 43 -5.45 23.38 -8.16
C LEU A 43 -6.21 24.70 -8.35
N SER A 44 -6.37 25.14 -9.60
CA SER A 44 -7.13 26.36 -9.93
C SER A 44 -8.65 26.14 -9.95
N ILE A 45 -9.10 24.88 -9.99
CA ILE A 45 -10.51 24.51 -10.16
C ILE A 45 -11.08 23.94 -8.87
N LEU A 46 -10.28 23.16 -8.12
CA LEU A 46 -10.72 22.40 -6.97
C LEU A 46 -9.86 22.72 -5.72
N PRO A 47 -10.48 22.76 -4.53
CA PRO A 47 -9.73 22.81 -3.28
C PRO A 47 -8.81 21.59 -3.10
N LEU A 48 -7.65 21.80 -2.45
CA LEU A 48 -6.65 20.74 -2.20
C LEU A 48 -7.24 19.48 -1.53
N HIS A 49 -8.16 19.65 -0.58
CA HIS A 49 -8.77 18.53 0.13
C HIS A 49 -9.67 17.66 -0.77
N ILE A 50 -10.31 18.25 -1.79
CA ILE A 50 -11.08 17.52 -2.81
C ILE A 50 -10.15 16.80 -3.79
N ILE A 51 -9.03 17.44 -4.16
CA ILE A 51 -8.02 16.82 -5.02
C ILE A 51 -7.42 15.58 -4.33
N ILE A 52 -7.09 15.69 -3.03
CA ILE A 52 -6.61 14.56 -2.23
C ILE A 52 -7.65 13.43 -2.20
N PHE A 53 -8.94 13.76 -2.06
CA PHE A 53 -10.02 12.77 -2.11
C PHE A 53 -10.09 12.05 -3.46
N ILE A 54 -10.02 12.79 -4.57
CA ILE A 54 -10.03 12.22 -5.93
C ILE A 54 -8.79 11.33 -6.15
N LEU A 55 -7.62 11.80 -5.73
CA LEU A 55 -6.38 11.02 -5.79
C LEU A 55 -6.47 9.75 -4.95
N ALA A 56 -7.04 9.81 -3.75
CA ALA A 56 -7.29 8.64 -2.91
C ALA A 56 -8.23 7.65 -3.58
N ALA A 57 -9.26 8.14 -4.28
CA ALA A 57 -10.19 7.31 -5.03
C ALA A 57 -9.50 6.57 -6.18
N ILE A 58 -8.81 7.31 -7.04
CA ILE A 58 -8.05 6.77 -8.17
C ILE A 58 -6.98 5.79 -7.68
N THR A 59 -6.28 6.13 -6.60
CA THR A 59 -5.26 5.28 -6.01
C THR A 59 -5.82 3.98 -5.47
N GLY A 60 -6.94 4.02 -4.74
CA GLY A 60 -7.64 2.81 -4.31
C GLY A 60 -8.07 1.93 -5.48
N LEU A 61 -8.53 2.55 -6.57
CA LEU A 61 -8.97 1.85 -7.78
C LEU A 61 -7.82 1.11 -8.47
N TYR A 62 -6.77 1.82 -8.88
CA TYR A 62 -5.66 1.18 -9.58
C TYR A 62 -4.88 0.24 -8.66
N ALA A 63 -4.74 0.55 -7.36
CA ALA A 63 -4.06 -0.33 -6.42
C ALA A 63 -4.78 -1.68 -6.30
N SER A 64 -6.11 -1.66 -6.26
CA SER A 64 -6.91 -2.88 -6.26
C SER A 64 -6.75 -3.65 -7.56
N LEU A 65 -6.77 -2.98 -8.72
CA LEU A 65 -6.55 -3.63 -10.02
C LEU A 65 -5.17 -4.28 -10.10
N ILE A 66 -4.11 -3.58 -9.70
CA ILE A 66 -2.74 -4.11 -9.66
C ILE A 66 -2.68 -5.33 -8.74
N GLN A 67 -3.27 -5.25 -7.54
CA GLN A 67 -3.34 -6.38 -6.61
C GLN A 67 -4.03 -7.60 -7.26
N LYS A 68 -5.15 -7.40 -7.97
CA LYS A 68 -5.87 -8.47 -8.66
C LYS A 68 -4.99 -9.24 -9.64
N TYR A 69 -4.31 -8.51 -10.52
CA TYR A 69 -3.59 -9.11 -11.65
C TYR A 69 -2.18 -9.57 -11.31
N THR A 70 -1.61 -9.07 -10.21
CA THR A 70 -0.23 -9.38 -9.82
C THR A 70 -0.15 -10.51 -8.79
N MET A 71 -1.16 -10.64 -7.91
CA MET A 71 -1.15 -11.62 -6.83
C MET A 71 -1.74 -12.96 -7.26
N ASP A 72 -1.10 -14.04 -6.83
CA ASP A 72 -1.65 -15.39 -6.91
C ASP A 72 -2.56 -15.69 -5.71
N TRP A 73 -3.88 -15.51 -5.90
CA TRP A 73 -4.87 -15.69 -4.85
C TRP A 73 -5.07 -17.16 -4.44
N GLU A 74 -4.83 -18.10 -5.35
CA GLU A 74 -4.97 -19.53 -5.05
C GLU A 74 -3.82 -19.99 -4.14
N LEU A 75 -2.59 -19.58 -4.46
CA LEU A 75 -1.43 -19.83 -3.61
C LEU A 75 -1.63 -19.23 -2.22
N MET A 76 -2.07 -17.97 -2.15
CA MET A 76 -2.33 -17.29 -0.88
C MET A 76 -3.36 -18.05 -0.04
N ARG A 77 -4.47 -18.50 -0.64
CA ARG A 77 -5.50 -19.27 0.05
C ARG A 77 -4.97 -20.62 0.55
N ARG A 78 -4.26 -21.36 -0.30
CA ARG A 78 -3.70 -22.67 0.03
C ARG A 78 -2.72 -22.60 1.21
N VAL A 79 -1.80 -21.64 1.19
CA VAL A 79 -0.81 -21.47 2.27
C VAL A 79 -1.50 -20.99 3.56
N GLN A 80 -2.51 -20.12 3.44
CA GLN A 80 -3.28 -19.66 4.60
C GLN A 80 -4.09 -20.80 5.24
N GLU A 81 -4.74 -21.65 4.45
CA GLU A 81 -5.47 -22.83 4.94
C GLU A 81 -4.51 -23.83 5.62
N ARG A 82 -3.38 -24.15 4.98
CA ARG A 82 -2.33 -25.00 5.56
C ARG A 82 -1.83 -24.46 6.89
N SER A 83 -1.57 -23.15 6.96
CA SER A 83 -1.14 -22.47 8.18
C SER A 83 -2.19 -22.53 9.29
N LYS A 84 -3.48 -22.37 8.96
CA LYS A 84 -4.60 -22.49 9.93
C LYS A 84 -4.71 -23.91 10.49
N VAL A 85 -4.58 -24.94 9.65
CA VAL A 85 -4.61 -26.34 10.09
C VAL A 85 -3.42 -26.64 11.01
N MET A 86 -2.20 -26.24 10.62
CA MET A 86 -0.99 -26.40 11.43
C MET A 86 -1.13 -25.75 12.81
N GLN A 87 -1.62 -24.51 12.88
CA GLN A 87 -1.81 -23.81 14.16
C GLN A 87 -2.82 -24.51 15.07
N LYS A 88 -3.90 -25.07 14.50
CA LYS A 88 -4.89 -25.87 15.26
C LYS A 88 -4.26 -27.15 15.81
N GLU A 89 -3.53 -27.89 14.98
CA GLU A 89 -2.88 -29.13 15.41
C GLU A 89 -1.80 -28.89 16.47
N LEU A 90 -1.03 -27.81 16.33
CA LEU A 90 0.00 -27.42 17.30
C LEU A 90 -0.63 -27.06 18.64
N ARG A 91 -1.73 -26.30 18.64
CA ARG A 91 -2.49 -25.99 19.86
C ARG A 91 -3.04 -27.26 20.52
N GLN A 92 -3.56 -28.22 19.74
CA GLN A 92 -4.05 -29.49 20.28
C GLN A 92 -2.91 -30.36 20.85
N ALA A 93 -1.76 -30.38 20.19
CA ALA A 93 -0.58 -31.10 20.65
C ALA A 93 -0.01 -30.50 21.96
N GLN A 94 -0.07 -29.17 22.11
CA GLN A 94 0.26 -28.48 23.36
C GLN A 94 -0.71 -28.83 24.49
N LEU A 95 -2.02 -28.81 24.23
CA LEU A 95 -3.04 -29.17 25.23
C LEU A 95 -2.92 -30.63 25.69
N THR A 96 -2.47 -31.51 24.82
CA THR A 96 -2.26 -32.94 25.11
C THR A 96 -0.84 -33.27 25.60
N ASN A 97 0.02 -32.26 25.80
CA ASN A 97 1.43 -32.40 26.19
C ASN A 97 2.22 -33.44 25.36
N ASN A 98 1.87 -33.60 24.09
CA ASN A 98 2.50 -34.58 23.22
C ASN A 98 3.81 -34.01 22.62
N ALA A 99 4.91 -34.16 23.35
CA ALA A 99 6.22 -33.64 22.98
C ALA A 99 6.72 -34.14 21.60
N GLN A 100 6.40 -35.39 21.23
CA GLN A 100 6.77 -35.93 19.92
C GLN A 100 6.00 -35.26 18.78
N LYS A 101 4.69 -35.09 18.95
CA LYS A 101 3.83 -34.41 17.97
C LYS A 101 4.20 -32.93 17.84
N ILE A 102 4.52 -32.26 18.95
CA ILE A 102 5.01 -30.87 18.94
C ILE A 102 6.31 -30.76 18.12
N LYS A 103 7.30 -31.61 18.37
CA LYS A 103 8.56 -31.61 17.59
C LYS A 103 8.34 -31.85 16.10
N LYS A 104 7.44 -32.78 15.75
CA LYS A 104 7.09 -33.06 14.35
C LYS A 104 6.43 -31.85 13.67
N LEU A 105 5.49 -31.19 14.35
CA LEU A 105 4.81 -30.01 13.83
C LEU A 105 5.74 -28.80 13.72
N GLN A 106 6.70 -28.65 14.63
CA GLN A 106 7.74 -27.61 14.53
C GLN A 106 8.65 -27.83 13.32
N ALA A 107 9.04 -29.08 13.02
CA ALA A 107 9.80 -29.39 11.82
C ALA A 107 9.02 -29.05 10.54
N GLN A 108 7.72 -29.39 10.50
CA GLN A 108 6.85 -28.99 9.38
C GLN A 108 6.65 -27.47 9.28
N GLN A 109 6.69 -26.73 10.40
CA GLN A 109 6.64 -25.27 10.38
C GLN A 109 7.88 -24.68 9.69
N ALA A 110 9.05 -25.29 9.86
CA ALA A 110 10.26 -24.90 9.14
C ALA A 110 10.12 -25.13 7.63
N GLU A 111 9.52 -26.25 7.20
CA GLU A 111 9.22 -26.50 5.78
C GLU A 111 8.23 -25.48 5.21
N MET A 112 7.25 -25.04 5.99
CA MET A 112 6.30 -23.99 5.58
C MET A 112 6.91 -22.58 5.52
N MET A 113 8.15 -22.38 6.00
CA MET A 113 8.80 -21.08 5.93
C MET A 113 9.02 -20.65 4.49
N GLU A 114 9.30 -21.60 3.59
CA GLU A 114 9.40 -21.33 2.15
C GLU A 114 8.07 -20.84 1.57
N ASP A 115 6.96 -21.50 1.93
CA ASP A 115 5.60 -21.09 1.54
C ASP A 115 5.28 -19.67 2.04
N GLN A 116 5.67 -19.34 3.28
CA GLN A 116 5.51 -17.99 3.85
C GLN A 116 6.37 -16.95 3.12
N MET A 117 7.61 -17.27 2.76
CA MET A 117 8.44 -16.39 1.92
C MET A 117 7.82 -16.20 0.53
N GLY A 118 7.21 -17.25 -0.02
CA GLY A 118 6.42 -17.19 -1.25
C GLY A 118 5.26 -16.20 -1.13
N MET A 119 4.46 -16.30 -0.07
CA MET A 119 3.39 -15.34 0.22
C MET A 119 3.90 -13.91 0.35
N MET A 120 5.00 -13.72 1.09
CA MET A 120 5.62 -12.42 1.27
C MET A 120 6.00 -11.80 -0.09
N LYS A 121 6.63 -12.58 -0.98
CA LYS A 121 6.91 -12.13 -2.35
C LYS A 121 5.65 -11.74 -3.12
N GLN A 122 4.57 -12.52 -3.00
CA GLN A 122 3.28 -12.21 -3.62
C GLN A 122 2.67 -10.89 -3.10
N GLN A 123 2.91 -10.54 -1.83
CA GLN A 123 2.47 -9.26 -1.25
C GLN A 123 3.38 -8.08 -1.61
N PHE A 124 4.70 -8.30 -1.73
CA PHE A 124 5.65 -7.25 -2.11
C PHE A 124 5.51 -6.80 -3.56
N LYS A 125 5.24 -7.75 -4.47
CA LYS A 125 5.06 -7.43 -5.89
C LYS A 125 4.06 -6.28 -6.12
N PRO A 126 2.77 -6.38 -5.74
CA PRO A 126 1.81 -5.31 -6.00
C PRO A 126 2.22 -4.01 -5.31
N MET A 127 2.87 -4.07 -4.15
CA MET A 127 3.35 -2.88 -3.44
C MET A 127 4.34 -2.06 -4.29
N LEU A 128 5.28 -2.73 -4.96
CA LEU A 128 6.27 -2.09 -5.82
C LEU A 128 5.65 -1.56 -7.12
N TYR A 129 4.69 -2.29 -7.69
CA TYR A 129 3.94 -1.80 -8.86
C TYR A 129 3.13 -0.54 -8.52
N ILE A 130 2.47 -0.54 -7.37
CA ILE A 130 1.69 0.61 -6.88
C ILE A 130 2.63 1.79 -6.58
N SER A 131 3.79 1.54 -5.97
CA SER A 131 4.69 2.60 -5.51
C SER A 131 5.26 3.43 -6.65
N ILE A 132 5.50 2.85 -7.83
CA ILE A 132 5.97 3.60 -9.01
C ILE A 132 5.05 4.76 -9.38
N ILE A 133 3.74 4.58 -9.17
CA ILE A 133 2.73 5.59 -9.49
C ILE A 133 2.41 6.43 -8.25
N SER A 134 2.21 5.78 -7.10
CA SER A 134 1.84 6.45 -5.85
C SER A 134 2.90 7.41 -5.35
N ILE A 135 4.18 7.04 -5.41
CA ILE A 135 5.27 7.85 -4.86
C ILE A 135 5.35 9.23 -5.54
N PRO A 136 5.42 9.33 -6.89
CA PRO A 136 5.35 10.60 -7.59
C PRO A 136 4.13 11.45 -7.23
N LEU A 137 2.95 10.83 -7.14
CA LEU A 137 1.70 11.52 -6.79
C LEU A 137 1.74 12.08 -5.38
N PHE A 138 2.13 11.28 -4.38
CA PHE A 138 2.24 11.72 -3.00
C PHE A 138 3.28 12.81 -2.82
N PHE A 139 4.42 12.69 -3.51
CA PHE A 139 5.46 13.69 -3.46
C PHE A 139 4.97 15.03 -4.00
N TRP A 140 4.24 15.02 -5.12
CA TRP A 140 3.62 16.23 -5.65
C TRP A 140 2.60 16.83 -4.68
N VAL A 141 1.71 16.01 -4.09
CA VAL A 141 0.73 16.49 -3.08
C VAL A 141 1.45 17.15 -1.91
N TYR A 142 2.53 16.55 -1.42
CA TYR A 142 3.37 17.12 -0.37
C TYR A 142 3.91 18.51 -0.75
N LEU A 143 4.44 18.66 -1.98
CA LEU A 143 4.92 19.95 -2.47
C LEU A 143 3.78 20.99 -2.63
N ALA A 144 2.63 20.58 -3.16
CA ALA A 144 1.49 21.46 -3.37
C ALA A 144 0.95 22.02 -2.03
N ILE A 145 0.91 21.18 -1.00
CA ILE A 145 0.50 21.57 0.36
C ILE A 145 1.56 22.45 1.01
N ALA A 146 2.85 22.16 0.81
CA ALA A 146 3.94 23.01 1.31
C ALA A 146 3.89 24.42 0.70
N GLN A 147 3.41 24.57 -0.54
CA GLN A 147 3.18 25.86 -1.20
C GLN A 147 1.92 26.58 -0.70
N SER A 148 0.97 25.87 -0.08
CA SER A 148 -0.29 26.40 0.45
C SER A 148 -0.47 26.08 1.94
N PRO A 149 0.44 26.55 2.82
CA PRO A 149 0.46 26.13 4.23
C PRO A 149 -0.76 26.60 5.04
N ASN A 150 -1.49 27.60 4.54
CA ASN A 150 -2.66 28.16 5.22
C ASN A 150 -3.98 27.48 4.83
N THR A 151 -3.95 26.43 4.00
CA THR A 151 -5.18 25.71 3.65
C THR A 151 -5.70 24.91 4.85
N SER A 152 -6.81 25.37 5.41
CA SER A 152 -7.55 24.69 6.46
C SER A 152 -8.73 23.88 5.92
N VAL A 153 -9.07 22.81 6.64
CA VAL A 153 -10.20 21.93 6.38
C VAL A 153 -10.93 21.68 7.68
N ILE A 154 -12.27 21.69 7.60
CA ILE A 154 -13.12 21.36 8.75
C ILE A 154 -13.33 19.85 8.76
N PHE A 155 -12.76 19.19 9.76
CA PHE A 155 -12.95 17.76 10.00
C PHE A 155 -14.17 17.54 10.91
N PRO A 156 -15.02 16.55 10.62
CA PRO A 156 -16.31 16.37 11.30
C PRO A 156 -16.20 16.12 12.82
N PHE A 157 -15.08 15.58 13.30
CA PHE A 157 -14.88 15.27 14.74
C PHE A 157 -13.80 16.11 15.42
N TRP A 158 -12.98 16.84 14.65
CA TRP A 158 -11.81 17.56 15.17
C TRP A 158 -11.86 19.06 14.90
N GLY A 159 -12.83 19.55 14.12
CA GLY A 159 -12.94 20.96 13.78
C GLY A 159 -11.94 21.39 12.72
N GLU A 160 -11.62 22.67 12.69
CA GLU A 160 -10.76 23.27 11.67
C GLU A 160 -9.27 23.01 11.97
N HIS A 161 -8.59 22.35 11.03
CA HIS A 161 -7.15 22.11 11.10
C HIS A 161 -6.49 22.41 9.75
N ARG A 162 -5.22 22.85 9.78
CA ARG A 162 -4.46 23.01 8.54
C ARG A 162 -3.99 21.67 8.04
N LEU A 163 -3.93 21.52 6.72
CA LEU A 163 -3.44 20.30 6.09
C LEU A 163 -1.98 19.96 6.47
N THR A 164 -1.19 20.98 6.80
CA THR A 164 0.21 20.87 7.25
C THR A 164 0.37 20.51 8.73
N ASP A 165 -0.68 20.70 9.54
CA ASP A 165 -0.61 20.42 10.98
C ASP A 165 -0.40 18.93 11.22
N LYS A 166 0.11 18.57 12.40
CA LYS A 166 0.35 17.19 12.80
C LYS A 166 -0.87 16.64 13.54
N VAL A 167 -1.32 15.44 13.15
CA VAL A 167 -2.42 14.71 13.80
C VAL A 167 -1.87 13.91 14.98
N PHE A 168 -0.97 12.98 14.66
CA PHE A 168 -0.34 12.07 15.62
C PHE A 168 1.09 11.83 15.19
N TRP A 169 2.04 12.01 16.11
CA TRP A 169 3.46 11.95 15.78
C TRP A 169 3.81 12.95 14.65
N GLU A 170 4.67 12.54 13.71
CA GLU A 170 5.08 13.32 12.55
C GLU A 170 4.10 13.20 11.34
N ILE A 171 2.91 12.63 11.54
CA ILE A 171 1.90 12.45 10.49
C ILE A 171 1.06 13.72 10.34
N GLN A 172 1.05 14.29 9.13
CA GLN A 172 0.29 15.49 8.81
C GLN A 172 -1.19 15.21 8.50
N TYR A 173 -2.08 16.20 8.71
CA TYR A 173 -3.53 16.07 8.48
C TYR A 173 -3.90 15.69 7.05
N TRP A 174 -3.13 16.13 6.05
CA TRP A 174 -3.40 15.74 4.66
C TRP A 174 -3.21 14.25 4.40
N LEU A 175 -2.20 13.63 5.02
CA LEU A 175 -1.92 12.20 4.85
C LEU A 175 -3.00 11.40 5.58
N PHE A 176 -3.42 11.88 6.74
CA PHE A 176 -4.54 11.30 7.47
C PHE A 176 -5.86 11.40 6.70
N TRP A 177 -6.15 12.56 6.11
CA TRP A 177 -7.31 12.77 5.25
C TRP A 177 -7.30 11.82 4.06
N TYR A 178 -6.17 11.73 3.36
CA TYR A 178 -5.96 10.76 2.28
C TYR A 178 -6.27 9.33 2.75
N PHE A 179 -5.79 8.94 3.92
CA PHE A 179 -5.98 7.60 4.46
C PHE A 179 -7.45 7.30 4.77
N ILE A 180 -8.17 8.24 5.40
CA ILE A 180 -9.61 8.13 5.63
C ILE A 180 -10.38 7.99 4.33
N CYS A 181 -10.04 8.77 3.30
CA CYS A 181 -10.73 8.74 2.01
C CYS A 181 -10.42 7.46 1.23
N SER A 182 -9.18 6.98 1.27
CA SER A 182 -8.73 5.81 0.51
C SER A 182 -9.24 4.48 1.06
N MET A 183 -9.41 4.36 2.39
CA MET A 183 -9.87 3.13 3.04
C MET A 183 -11.22 2.61 2.49
N PRO A 184 -12.33 3.37 2.54
CA PRO A 184 -13.63 2.88 2.07
C PRO A 184 -13.61 2.59 0.57
N ILE A 185 -12.91 3.40 -0.22
CA ILE A 185 -12.82 3.21 -1.67
C ILE A 185 -12.06 1.94 -2.00
N SER A 186 -10.97 1.66 -1.28
CA SER A 186 -10.21 0.42 -1.42
C SER A 186 -11.07 -0.80 -1.11
N GLN A 187 -11.89 -0.72 -0.04
CA GLN A 187 -12.77 -1.83 0.34
C GLN A 187 -13.90 -2.06 -0.68
N ILE A 188 -14.53 -0.98 -1.15
CA ILE A 188 -15.56 -1.04 -2.20
C ILE A 188 -14.98 -1.66 -3.47
N THR A 189 -13.80 -1.20 -3.89
CA THR A 189 -13.15 -1.68 -5.12
C THR A 189 -12.76 -3.14 -5.02
N ARG A 190 -12.17 -3.56 -3.90
CA ARG A 190 -11.83 -4.96 -3.65
C ARG A 190 -13.05 -5.86 -3.71
N LYS A 191 -14.15 -5.45 -3.08
CA LYS A 191 -15.42 -6.18 -3.11
C LYS A 191 -15.99 -6.25 -4.52
N ALA A 192 -16.00 -5.13 -5.26
CA ALA A 192 -16.50 -5.08 -6.63
C ALA A 192 -15.68 -5.97 -7.59
N LEU A 193 -14.37 -6.05 -7.37
CA LEU A 193 -13.46 -6.86 -8.20
C LEU A 193 -13.31 -8.31 -7.71
N ASN A 194 -13.99 -8.69 -6.63
CA ASN A 194 -13.87 -9.97 -5.92
C ASN A 194 -12.40 -10.33 -5.57
N ILE A 195 -11.67 -9.34 -5.08
CA ILE A 195 -10.26 -9.44 -4.70
C ILE A 195 -10.19 -9.54 -3.19
N GLY A 196 -9.57 -10.59 -2.66
CA GLY A 196 -9.38 -10.72 -1.21
C GLY A 196 -10.68 -10.90 -0.42
N GLY A 197 -11.78 -11.29 -1.08
CA GLY A 197 -12.95 -11.85 -0.41
C GLY A 197 -12.61 -13.26 0.06
N MET A 198 -12.42 -13.42 1.37
CA MET A 198 -12.80 -14.68 2.02
C MET A 198 -14.32 -14.77 2.03
#